data_AF-C7QYH1-F1
#
_entry.id   AF-C7QYH1-F1
#
_cell.length_a   1.000
_cell.length_b   1.000
_cell.length_c   1.000
_cell.angle_alpha   90.00
_cell.angle_beta   90.00
_cell.angle_gamma   90.00
#
_symmetry.space_group_name_H-M   'P 1'
#
loop_
_entity.id
_entity.type
_entity.pdbx_description
1 polymer ?
#
loop_
_entity_poly.entity_id
_entity_poly.type
_entity_poly.pdbx_seq_one_letter_code
_entity_poly.pdbx_strand_id
1 'polypeptide(L)'
;MGVAHNHTDIAHIQRRSLRVVVASQILGGAGLTAGITVGALLAQDLLGTDAVGGLPTALFTLGSALSAFLVGRFTHRLGRRLGLGLGFTAGGLGAIDVLIALAGAGGGAMSGVVVSASSFAVLSLSGGLLSILLIPVLWWAQHRTAPLHSRDDRTI
;
A
#
# COMPACT_ATOMS: atom_id res chain seq x y z
N MET A 1 -39.47 -2.47 -28.47
CA MET A 1 -39.76 -2.99 -27.11
C MET A 1 -38.49 -3.68 -26.60
N GLY A 2 -37.57 -2.95 -25.96
CA GLY A 2 -36.28 -3.52 -25.55
C GLY A 2 -35.24 -2.49 -25.07
N VAL A 3 -35.48 -1.84 -23.91
CA VAL A 3 -34.47 -1.05 -23.18
C VAL A 3 -34.75 -1.10 -21.66
N ALA A 4 -34.89 -2.29 -21.09
CA ALA A 4 -35.18 -2.46 -19.65
C ALA A 4 -34.06 -3.18 -18.86
N HIS A 5 -32.86 -3.38 -19.44
CA HIS A 5 -31.85 -4.28 -18.86
C HIS A 5 -30.55 -3.63 -18.32
N ASN A 6 -30.44 -2.30 -18.16
CA ASN A 6 -29.10 -1.71 -17.96
C ASN A 6 -28.83 -0.99 -16.62
N HIS A 7 -29.84 -0.67 -15.81
CA HIS A 7 -29.62 0.18 -14.62
C HIS A 7 -29.11 -0.59 -13.38
N THR A 8 -29.41 -1.88 -13.27
CA THR A 8 -28.95 -2.73 -12.17
C THR A 8 -27.53 -3.25 -12.38
N ASP A 9 -27.14 -3.58 -13.62
CA ASP A 9 -25.79 -4.08 -13.93
C ASP A 9 -24.69 -3.02 -13.73
N ILE A 10 -24.93 -1.79 -14.20
CA ILE A 10 -23.99 -0.67 -13.98
C ILE A 10 -23.84 -0.34 -12.49
N ALA A 11 -24.92 -0.47 -11.71
CA ALA A 11 -24.88 -0.24 -10.28
C ALA A 11 -24.05 -1.32 -9.55
N HIS A 12 -24.11 -2.58 -9.99
CA HIS A 12 -23.30 -3.66 -9.43
C HIS A 12 -21.80 -3.51 -9.76
N ILE A 13 -21.45 -3.17 -10.99
CA ILE A 13 -20.07 -2.94 -11.41
C ILE A 13 -19.48 -1.71 -10.72
N GLN A 14 -20.23 -0.60 -10.67
CA GLN A 14 -19.80 0.65 -10.04
C GLN A 14 -19.54 0.48 -8.55
N ARG A 15 -20.38 -0.26 -7.82
CA ARG A 15 -20.16 -0.56 -6.38
C ARG A 15 -18.90 -1.39 -6.13
N ARG A 16 -18.52 -2.26 -7.07
CA ARG A 16 -17.28 -3.03 -6.99
C ARG A 16 -16.07 -2.14 -7.26
N SER A 17 -16.11 -1.33 -8.32
CA SER A 17 -15.05 -0.36 -8.64
C SER A 17 -14.85 0.66 -7.52
N LEU A 18 -15.93 1.22 -6.97
CA LEU A 18 -15.86 2.15 -5.84
C LEU A 18 -15.23 1.49 -4.60
N ARG A 19 -15.58 0.24 -4.28
CA ARG A 19 -14.95 -0.50 -3.18
C ARG A 19 -13.45 -0.69 -3.40
N VAL A 20 -13.04 -1.05 -4.62
CA VAL A 20 -11.61 -1.23 -4.95
C VAL A 20 -10.87 0.09 -4.82
N VAL A 21 -11.40 1.17 -5.41
CA VAL A 21 -10.77 2.50 -5.33
C VAL A 21 -10.68 2.99 -3.89
N VAL A 22 -11.76 2.91 -3.11
CA VAL A 22 -11.77 3.35 -1.71
C VAL A 22 -10.78 2.53 -0.87
N ALA A 23 -10.75 1.20 -1.02
CA ALA A 23 -9.77 0.37 -0.33
C ALA A 23 -8.33 0.77 -0.68
N SER A 24 -8.04 1.02 -1.96
CA SER A 24 -6.73 1.51 -2.40
C SER A 24 -6.40 2.91 -1.88
N GLN A 25 -7.37 3.83 -1.81
CA GLN A 25 -7.16 5.18 -1.30
C GLN A 25 -6.91 5.20 0.20
N ILE A 26 -7.61 4.36 0.97
CA ILE A 26 -7.36 4.21 2.40
C ILE A 26 -5.94 3.64 2.61
N LEU A 27 -5.59 2.58 1.90
CA LEU A 27 -4.27 1.95 2.02
C LEU A 27 -3.15 2.92 1.59
N GLY A 28 -3.34 3.63 0.47
CA GLY A 28 -2.39 4.60 -0.05
C GLY A 28 -2.23 5.82 0.86
N GLY A 29 -3.34 6.39 1.34
CA GLY A 29 -3.32 7.53 2.27
C GLY A 29 -2.74 7.19 3.64
N ALA A 30 -3.06 6.00 4.16
CA ALA A 30 -2.51 5.51 5.43
C ALA A 30 -0.99 5.31 5.34
N GLY A 31 -0.51 4.65 4.28
CA GLY A 31 0.92 4.43 4.06
C GLY A 31 1.70 5.73 3.92
N LEU A 32 1.17 6.69 3.16
CA LEU A 32 1.79 8.00 2.98
C LEU A 32 1.90 8.77 4.30
N THR A 33 0.83 8.80 5.09
CA THR A 33 0.80 9.47 6.39
C THR A 33 1.76 8.81 7.38
N ALA A 34 1.74 7.47 7.46
CA ALA A 34 2.66 6.71 8.30
C ALA A 34 4.12 6.94 7.89
N GLY A 35 4.41 6.97 6.58
CA GLY A 35 5.75 7.24 6.07
C GLY A 35 6.26 8.64 6.41
N ILE A 36 5.44 9.67 6.22
CA ILE A 36 5.83 11.06 6.53
C ILE A 36 6.05 11.23 8.04
N THR A 37 5.18 10.66 8.88
CA THR A 37 5.29 10.76 10.34
C THR A 37 6.50 10.00 10.88
N VAL A 38 6.68 8.73 10.51
CA VAL A 38 7.83 7.92 10.93
C VAL A 38 9.13 8.48 10.36
N GLY A 39 9.13 8.95 9.10
CA GLY A 39 10.29 9.56 8.48
C GLY A 39 10.72 10.87 9.16
N ALA A 40 9.77 11.66 9.65
CA ALA A 40 10.08 12.85 10.45
C ALA A 40 10.67 12.52 11.82
N LEU A 41 10.19 11.47 12.47
CA LEU A 41 10.81 10.97 13.71
C LEU A 41 12.22 10.45 13.45
N LEU A 42 12.41 9.66 12.39
CA LEU A 42 13.72 9.13 12.03
C LEU A 42 14.71 10.24 11.64
N ALA A 43 14.27 11.26 10.90
CA ALA A 43 15.11 12.40 10.55
C ALA A 43 15.53 13.20 11.79
N GLN A 44 14.64 13.37 12.77
CA GLN A 44 14.97 13.96 14.07
C GLN A 44 16.02 13.12 14.80
N ASP A 45 15.83 11.80 14.87
CA ASP A 45 16.77 10.88 15.51
C ASP A 45 18.18 10.91 14.87
N LEU A 46 18.26 11.08 13.54
CA LEU A 46 19.53 11.11 12.80
C LEU A 46 20.25 12.47 12.86
N LEU A 47 19.51 13.58 12.84
CA LEU A 47 20.10 14.93 12.83
C LEU A 47 20.21 15.56 14.22
N GLY A 48 19.57 15.00 15.25
CA GLY A 48 19.69 15.43 16.64
C GLY A 48 19.15 16.84 16.93
N THR A 49 18.34 17.41 16.04
CA THR A 49 17.75 18.74 16.20
C THR A 49 16.23 18.68 16.02
N ASP A 50 15.48 19.37 16.88
CA ASP A 50 14.01 19.43 16.77
C ASP A 50 13.55 20.23 15.54
N ALA A 51 14.42 21.11 15.02
CA ALA A 51 14.15 21.96 13.87
C ALA A 51 13.87 21.17 12.58
N VAL A 52 14.29 19.91 12.48
CA VAL A 52 14.08 19.08 11.28
C VAL A 52 12.75 18.33 11.29
N GLY A 53 11.93 18.43 12.34
CA GLY A 53 10.66 17.70 12.42
C GLY A 53 9.63 18.06 11.35
N GLY A 54 9.64 19.32 10.87
CA GLY A 54 8.77 19.77 9.77
C GLY A 54 9.36 19.60 8.37
N LEU A 55 10.63 19.22 8.27
CA LEU A 55 11.39 19.22 7.01
C LEU A 55 10.87 18.17 6.02
N PRO A 56 10.52 16.93 6.45
CA PRO A 56 9.93 15.94 5.55
C PRO A 56 8.58 16.36 4.99
N THR A 57 7.71 16.97 5.79
CA THR A 57 6.43 17.54 5.33
C THR A 57 6.63 18.66 4.32
N ALA A 58 7.64 19.52 4.51
CA ALA A 58 7.98 20.59 3.58
C ALA A 58 8.50 20.04 2.24
N LEU A 59 9.45 19.11 2.29
CA LEU A 59 9.99 18.42 1.10
C LEU A 59 8.90 17.63 0.38
N PHE A 60 8.02 16.96 1.12
CA PHE A 60 6.89 16.22 0.56
C PHE A 60 5.91 17.15 -0.16
N THR A 61 5.57 18.29 0.44
CA THR A 61 4.68 19.29 -0.18
C THR A 61 5.31 19.87 -1.44
N LEU A 62 6.60 20.22 -1.40
CA LEU A 62 7.33 20.75 -2.54
C LEU A 62 7.44 19.72 -3.66
N GLY A 63 7.79 18.48 -3.34
CA GLY A 63 7.83 17.36 -4.29
C GLY A 63 6.46 17.10 -4.92
N SER A 64 5.39 17.13 -4.11
CA SER A 64 4.01 16.99 -4.60
C SER A 64 3.62 18.13 -5.54
N ALA A 65 3.99 19.37 -5.23
CA ALA A 65 3.75 20.53 -6.10
C ALA A 65 4.50 20.38 -7.43
N LEU A 66 5.76 19.93 -7.40
CA LEU A 66 6.55 19.70 -8.60
C LEU A 66 5.98 18.55 -9.45
N SER A 67 5.62 17.43 -8.84
CA SER A 67 4.97 16.31 -9.52
C SER A 67 3.63 16.71 -10.11
N ALA A 68 2.79 17.44 -9.37
CA ALA A 68 1.51 17.93 -9.87
C ALA A 68 1.70 18.91 -11.05
N PHE A 69 2.72 19.78 -10.99
CA PHE A 69 3.08 20.67 -12.09
C PHE A 69 3.55 19.90 -13.33
N LEU A 70 4.44 18.92 -13.17
CA LEU A 70 4.90 18.06 -14.28
C LEU A 70 3.74 17.28 -14.89
N VAL A 71 2.96 16.57 -14.07
CA VAL A 71 1.81 15.78 -14.49
C VAL A 71 0.76 16.67 -15.16
N GLY A 72 0.49 17.86 -14.62
CA GLY A 72 -0.44 18.83 -15.21
C GLY A 72 0.01 19.27 -16.61
N ARG A 73 1.30 19.55 -16.77
CA ARG A 73 1.88 19.95 -18.07
C ARG A 73 1.89 18.81 -19.09
N PHE A 74 2.17 17.58 -18.67
CA PHE A 74 2.08 16.39 -19.53
C PHE A 74 0.64 16.02 -19.88
N THR A 75 -0.29 16.14 -18.93
CA THR A 75 -1.72 15.83 -19.13
C THR A 75 -2.37 16.76 -20.13
N HIS A 76 -1.96 18.04 -20.15
CA HIS A 76 -2.39 18.99 -21.17
C HIS A 76 -2.02 18.57 -22.60
N ARG A 77 -0.96 17.77 -22.78
CA ARG A 77 -0.50 17.31 -24.11
C ARG A 77 -0.95 15.90 -24.48
N LEU A 78 -1.08 14.99 -23.51
CA LEU A 78 -1.31 13.56 -23.74
C LEU A 78 -2.75 13.08 -23.49
N GLY A 79 -3.64 13.97 -23.02
CA GLY A 79 -5.04 13.65 -22.76
C GLY A 79 -5.31 13.04 -21.38
N ARG A 80 -6.47 13.41 -20.80
CA ARG A 80 -6.85 13.21 -19.38
C ARG A 80 -6.89 11.75 -18.90
N ARG A 81 -7.03 10.78 -19.81
CA ARG A 81 -7.07 9.34 -19.50
C ARG A 81 -5.68 8.71 -19.35
N LEU A 82 -4.74 9.08 -20.24
CA LEU A 82 -3.38 8.55 -20.22
C LEU A 82 -2.57 9.12 -19.04
N GLY A 83 -2.79 10.39 -18.70
CA GLY A 83 -2.10 11.03 -17.57
C GLY A 83 -2.36 10.33 -16.23
N LEU A 84 -3.61 9.94 -15.95
CA LEU A 84 -3.97 9.24 -14.71
C LEU A 84 -3.44 7.81 -14.68
N GLY A 85 -3.52 7.09 -15.81
CA GLY A 85 -2.99 5.73 -15.91
C GLY A 85 -1.48 5.68 -15.68
N LEU A 86 -0.73 6.55 -16.38
CA LEU A 86 0.72 6.62 -16.25
C LEU A 86 1.16 7.11 -14.86
N GLY A 87 0.41 8.04 -14.25
CA GLY A 87 0.69 8.49 -12.88
C GLY A 87 0.57 7.35 -11.86
N PHE A 88 -0.48 6.54 -11.95
CA PHE A 88 -0.66 5.39 -11.06
C PHE A 88 0.37 4.28 -11.28
N THR A 89 0.72 3.97 -12.54
CA THR A 89 1.73 2.95 -12.81
C THR A 89 3.12 3.40 -12.39
N ALA A 90 3.50 4.66 -12.65
CA ALA A 90 4.76 5.23 -12.19
C ALA A 90 4.85 5.24 -10.66
N GLY A 91 3.77 5.65 -9.97
CA GLY A 91 3.70 5.61 -8.51
C GLY A 91 3.81 4.19 -7.94
N GLY A 92 3.14 3.22 -8.57
CA GLY A 92 3.23 1.81 -8.20
C GLY A 92 4.64 1.23 -8.38
N LEU A 93 5.31 1.54 -9.50
CA LEU A 93 6.69 1.11 -9.75
C LEU A 93 7.65 1.72 -8.71
N GLY A 94 7.48 3.01 -8.39
CA GLY A 94 8.29 3.65 -7.34
C GLY A 94 8.10 3.00 -5.96
N ALA A 95 6.87 2.61 -5.61
CA ALA A 95 6.63 1.89 -4.36
C ALA A 95 7.32 0.51 -4.32
N ILE A 96 7.27 -0.23 -5.43
CA ILE A 96 7.96 -1.53 -5.54
C ILE A 96 9.48 -1.36 -5.40
N ASP A 97 10.05 -0.35 -6.05
CA ASP A 97 11.48 -0.04 -5.97
C ASP A 97 11.93 0.23 -4.53
N VAL A 98 11.20 1.06 -3.79
CA VAL A 98 11.46 1.33 -2.37
C VAL A 98 11.37 0.06 -1.52
N LEU A 99 10.40 -0.82 -1.77
CA LEU A 99 10.27 -2.09 -1.05
C LEU A 99 11.46 -3.03 -1.31
N ILE A 100 11.96 -3.09 -2.55
CA ILE A 100 13.15 -3.88 -2.91
C ILE A 100 14.39 -3.31 -2.21
N ALA A 101 14.58 -1.98 -2.26
CA ALA A 101 15.68 -1.31 -1.60
C ALA A 101 15.66 -1.55 -0.08
N LEU A 102 14.49 -1.44 0.55
CA LEU A 102 14.32 -1.70 1.98
C LEU A 102 14.57 -3.17 2.33
N ALA A 103 14.10 -4.12 1.52
CA ALA A 103 14.35 -5.53 1.73
C ALA A 103 15.85 -5.87 1.62
N GLY A 104 16.56 -5.28 0.64
CA GLY A 104 18.00 -5.43 0.50
C GLY A 104 18.79 -4.82 1.66
N ALA A 105 18.45 -3.58 2.04
CA ALA A 105 19.07 -2.91 3.19
C ALA A 105 18.79 -3.63 4.51
N GLY A 106 17.55 -4.08 4.72
CA GLY A 106 17.14 -4.88 5.87
C GLY A 106 17.85 -6.24 5.92
N GLY A 107 17.98 -6.92 4.78
CA GLY A 107 18.77 -8.15 4.66
C GLY A 107 20.24 -7.94 4.99
N GLY A 108 20.85 -6.84 4.54
CA GLY A 108 22.23 -6.46 4.87
C GLY A 108 22.43 -6.13 6.35
N ALA A 109 21.51 -5.34 6.93
CA ALA A 109 21.53 -5.00 8.36
C ALA A 109 21.35 -6.25 9.24
N MET A 110 20.40 -7.12 8.89
CA MET A 110 20.17 -8.39 9.59
C MET A 110 21.33 -9.37 9.38
N SER A 111 22.01 -9.36 8.23
CA SER A 111 23.22 -10.17 8.03
C SER A 111 24.32 -9.78 9.01
N GLY A 112 24.50 -8.49 9.28
CA GLY A 112 25.39 -7.99 10.34
C GLY A 112 24.97 -8.45 11.74
N VAL A 113 23.66 -8.43 12.05
CA VAL A 113 23.11 -8.93 13.31
C VAL A 113 23.28 -10.44 13.44
N VAL A 114 23.05 -11.23 12.38
CA VAL A 114 23.19 -12.70 12.36
C VAL A 114 24.65 -13.12 12.45
N VAL A 115 25.56 -12.42 11.76
CA VAL A 115 27.01 -12.61 11.91
C VAL A 115 27.46 -12.26 13.32
N SER A 116 26.98 -11.15 13.89
CA SER A 116 27.26 -10.78 15.28
C SER A 116 26.62 -11.75 16.29
N ALA A 117 25.52 -12.41 15.93
CA ALA A 117 24.76 -13.31 16.79
C ALA A 117 24.93 -14.79 16.43
N SER A 118 26.02 -15.14 15.74
CA SER A 118 26.44 -16.51 15.44
C SER A 118 26.87 -17.30 16.69
N SER A 119 26.11 -17.18 17.77
CA SER A 119 25.98 -18.18 18.82
C SER A 119 24.53 -18.15 19.34
N PHE A 120 23.67 -18.93 18.70
CA PHE A 120 22.43 -19.50 19.24
C PHE A 120 21.22 -18.59 19.58
N ALA A 121 21.41 -17.36 20.06
CA ALA A 121 20.30 -16.54 20.58
C ALA A 121 19.33 -16.06 19.47
N VAL A 122 19.87 -15.73 18.29
CA VAL A 122 19.07 -15.17 17.18
C VAL A 122 18.24 -16.22 16.44
N LEU A 123 18.66 -17.50 16.44
CA LEU A 123 17.89 -18.58 15.83
C LEU A 123 16.63 -18.93 16.66
N SER A 124 16.72 -18.87 17.99
CA SER A 124 15.62 -19.22 18.89
C SER A 124 14.54 -18.12 18.95
N LEU A 125 14.93 -16.84 18.91
CA LEU A 125 13.99 -15.71 18.97
C LEU A 125 13.26 -15.46 17.63
N SER A 126 13.95 -15.65 16.51
CA SER A 126 13.38 -15.41 15.17
C SER A 126 12.30 -16.45 14.80
N GLY A 127 12.47 -17.71 15.21
CA GLY A 127 11.43 -18.74 15.06
C GLY A 127 10.16 -18.45 15.88
N GLY A 128 10.30 -17.81 17.05
CA GLY A 128 9.17 -17.44 17.91
C GLY A 128 8.31 -16.29 17.35
N LEU A 129 8.94 -15.27 16.77
CA LEU A 129 8.20 -14.15 16.16
C LEU A 129 7.48 -14.53 14.87
N LEU A 130 8.05 -15.44 14.07
CA LEU A 130 7.43 -15.90 12.83
C LEU A 130 6.09 -16.62 13.11
N SER A 131 5.99 -17.34 14.24
CA SER A 131 4.78 -18.04 14.66
C SER A 131 3.65 -17.08 15.08
N ILE A 132 3.97 -15.97 15.74
CA ILE A 132 3.00 -14.93 16.15
C ILE A 132 2.46 -14.13 14.95
N LEU A 133 3.29 -13.91 13.92
CA LEU A 133 2.88 -13.18 12.71
C LEU A 133 2.00 -14.02 11.77
N LEU A 134 2.07 -15.35 11.83
CA LEU A 134 1.31 -16.24 10.95
C LEU A 134 -0.16 -16.40 11.35
N ILE A 135 -0.47 -16.22 12.64
CA ILE A 135 -1.83 -16.33 13.20
C ILE A 135 -2.82 -15.34 12.56
N PRO A 136 -2.52 -14.03 12.42
CA PRO A 136 -3.45 -13.09 11.77
C PRO A 136 -3.57 -13.28 10.25
N VAL A 137 -2.52 -13.77 9.58
CA VAL A 137 -2.51 -13.98 8.11
C VAL A 137 -3.42 -15.14 7.71
N LEU A 138 -3.44 -16.23 8.50
CA LEU A 138 -4.33 -17.37 8.27
C LEU A 138 -5.81 -17.02 8.50
N TRP A 139 -6.09 -16.13 9.48
CA TRP A 139 -7.44 -15.64 9.73
C TRP A 139 -7.99 -14.85 8.53
N TRP A 140 -7.16 -14.05 7.88
CA TRP A 140 -7.55 -13.28 6.70
C TRP A 140 -7.77 -14.17 5.45
N ALA A 141 -7.09 -15.31 5.35
CA ALA A 141 -7.22 -16.25 4.24
C ALA A 141 -8.54 -17.04 4.27
N GLN A 142 -9.11 -17.29 5.46
CA GLN A 142 -10.31 -18.10 5.63
C GLN A 142 -11.62 -17.36 5.33
N HIS A 143 -11.62 -16.02 5.28
CA HIS A 143 -12.84 -15.23 5.05
C HIS A 143 -13.26 -15.07 3.58
N ARG A 144 -12.61 -15.73 2.61
CA ARG A 144 -12.94 -15.60 1.17
C ARG A 144 -13.60 -16.81 0.50
N THR A 145 -14.01 -17.84 1.25
CA THR A 145 -14.71 -19.00 0.68
C THR A 145 -15.98 -19.34 1.46
N ALA A 146 -17.08 -18.66 1.13
CA ALA A 146 -18.42 -19.21 1.29
C ALA A 146 -18.96 -19.57 -0.10
N PRO A 147 -18.74 -20.81 -0.59
CA PRO A 147 -19.39 -21.31 -1.79
C PRO A 147 -20.89 -21.57 -1.54
N LEU A 148 -21.65 -21.38 -2.62
CA LEU A 148 -23.10 -21.34 -2.75
C LEU A 148 -23.80 -22.62 -2.25
N HIS A 149 -24.83 -22.48 -1.40
CA HIS A 149 -25.77 -23.56 -1.09
C HIS A 149 -27.17 -23.19 -1.59
N SER A 150 -27.56 -23.87 -2.67
CA SER A 150 -28.90 -24.43 -2.94
C SER A 150 -30.06 -23.87 -2.12
N ARG A 151 -30.96 -23.15 -2.81
CA ARG A 151 -32.37 -23.06 -2.45
C ARG A 151 -33.19 -23.51 -3.65
N ASP A 152 -33.16 -24.82 -3.87
CA ASP A 152 -34.37 -25.53 -4.31
C ASP A 152 -35.13 -25.97 -3.06
N ASP A 153 -36.42 -26.23 -3.23
CA ASP A 153 -37.42 -26.65 -2.23
C ASP A 153 -38.21 -25.53 -1.53
N ARG A 154 -39.23 -25.05 -2.24
CA ARG A 154 -40.59 -24.91 -1.68
C ARG A 154 -41.63 -25.27 -2.74
N THR A 155 -41.88 -26.57 -2.83
CA THR A 155 -43.26 -27.06 -2.91
C THR A 155 -44.02 -26.53 -1.69
N ILE A 156 -45.09 -25.75 -1.90
CA ILE A 156 -46.51 -26.06 -1.65
C ILE A 156 -47.33 -25.03 -2.43
#